data_AF-A0A8C5ZN26-F1
#
_entry.id   AF-A0A8C5ZN26-F1
#
_cell.length_a   1.000
_cell.length_b   1.000
_cell.length_c   1.000
_cell.angle_alpha   90.00
_cell.angle_beta   90.00
_cell.angle_gamma   90.00
#
_symmetry.space_group_name_H-M   'P 1'
#
loop_
_entity.id
_entity.type
_entity.pdbx_description
1 polymer ?
#
loop_
_entity_poly.entity_id
_entity_poly.type
_entity_poly.pdbx_seq_one_letter_code
_entity_poly.pdbx_strand_id
1 'polypeptide(L)'
;MPLLVSNYSWQQTKTAVFLSLPLRGVCVRDADVFCTENYLKVNFPPFLFEAFLYAPIDDASSKAKIGNDTIVFTLYKKEAVMWETLSMSSERNSENIFLGKLKEDCIPAPRSVGNIKINFTPRVFPTALRESKVAEEEEWLHKQAEARKAMNTDIPEFRDLKEDEKNPEWLKEKGNKLFATEDYLAAINAYNLAIRLNNKIPLLYLNRAACHLKLKNLHKAIEDSSKALELLTPHVADNANARMKAHVRRGTAFCQLELYVEGLQDYEAALKIDPANKIVQNDAEKIRNIIQGTELKSYDFK
;
A
#
# COMPACT_ATOMS: atom_id res chain seq x y z
N MET A 1 10.53 24.95 15.16
CA MET A 1 9.97 26.30 15.30
C MET A 1 10.79 27.23 14.41
N PRO A 2 10.17 28.05 13.55
CA PRO A 2 10.92 28.98 12.71
C PRO A 2 11.60 30.06 13.57
N LEU A 3 12.81 30.46 13.19
CA LEU A 3 13.58 31.50 13.87
C LEU A 3 13.17 32.87 13.33
N LEU A 4 12.63 33.73 14.20
CA LEU A 4 12.20 35.08 13.80
C LEU A 4 13.41 35.96 13.47
N VAL A 5 13.38 36.62 12.31
CA VAL A 5 14.45 37.50 11.87
C VAL A 5 14.17 38.94 12.30
N SER A 6 14.94 39.44 13.27
CA SER A 6 14.88 40.83 13.73
C SER A 6 15.88 41.76 13.03
N ASN A 7 16.85 41.21 12.31
CA ASN A 7 17.92 41.96 11.67
C ASN A 7 17.49 42.35 10.25
N TYR A 8 16.79 43.47 10.13
CA TYR A 8 16.41 44.07 8.86
C TYR A 8 16.79 45.54 8.85
N SER A 9 17.02 46.09 7.66
CA SER A 9 17.23 47.52 7.46
C SER A 9 16.19 48.05 6.49
N TRP A 10 15.65 49.24 6.78
CA TRP A 10 14.66 49.85 5.91
C TRP A 10 14.93 51.34 5.74
N GLN A 11 14.52 51.86 4.59
CA GLN A 11 14.59 53.25 4.20
C GLN A 11 13.25 53.64 3.56
N GLN A 12 12.94 54.92 3.48
CA GLN A 12 11.69 55.36 2.87
C GLN A 12 11.83 56.69 2.15
N THR A 13 10.93 56.88 1.21
CA THR A 13 10.57 58.16 0.62
C THR A 13 9.10 58.47 0.94
N LYS A 14 8.62 59.63 0.50
CA LYS A 14 7.19 59.98 0.64
C LYS A 14 6.28 58.97 -0.07
N THR A 15 6.76 58.30 -1.12
CA THR A 15 5.96 57.45 -2.00
C THR A 15 6.29 55.97 -1.90
N ALA A 16 7.46 55.59 -1.39
CA ALA A 16 7.90 54.20 -1.34
C ALA A 16 8.67 53.85 -0.05
N VAL A 17 8.70 52.57 0.27
CA VAL A 17 9.48 51.98 1.36
C VAL A 17 10.42 50.93 0.77
N PHE A 18 11.68 51.02 1.14
CA PHE A 18 12.73 50.08 0.77
C PHE A 18 13.08 49.24 1.98
N LEU A 19 12.91 47.93 1.91
CA LEU A 19 13.23 47.00 3.00
C LEU A 19 14.25 45.98 2.52
N SER A 20 15.37 45.87 3.23
CA SER A 20 16.43 44.90 2.97
C SER A 20 16.51 43.85 4.09
N LEU A 21 16.35 42.59 3.70
CA LEU A 21 16.41 41.41 4.55
C LEU A 21 17.61 40.53 4.16
N PRO A 22 18.62 40.35 5.02
CA PRO A 22 19.74 39.47 4.73
C PRO A 22 19.33 37.99 4.84
N LEU A 23 19.54 37.24 3.76
CA LEU A 23 19.37 35.79 3.68
C LEU A 23 20.67 35.13 4.16
N ARG A 24 20.70 34.59 5.38
CA ARG A 24 21.89 33.98 5.98
C ARG A 24 22.25 32.63 5.32
N GLY A 25 22.79 32.67 4.10
CA GLY A 25 23.26 31.49 3.35
C GLY A 25 22.16 30.59 2.81
N VAL A 26 20.94 31.12 2.60
CA VAL A 26 19.80 30.38 2.05
C VAL A 26 19.70 30.59 0.54
N CYS A 27 19.54 29.50 -0.20
CA CYS A 27 19.34 29.52 -1.64
C CYS A 27 18.03 30.24 -2.00
N VAL A 28 18.07 31.08 -3.03
CA VAL A 28 16.93 31.88 -3.54
C VAL A 28 15.70 31.02 -3.87
N ARG A 29 15.89 29.73 -4.18
CA ARG A 29 14.81 28.80 -4.54
C ARG A 29 13.91 28.39 -3.37
N ASP A 30 14.40 28.53 -2.14
CA ASP A 30 13.72 28.06 -0.93
C ASP A 30 13.07 29.20 -0.13
N ALA A 31 13.03 30.42 -0.70
CA ALA A 31 12.43 31.59 -0.09
C ALA A 31 11.02 31.86 -0.64
N ASP A 32 10.01 31.74 0.22
CA ASP A 32 8.62 32.09 -0.06
C ASP A 32 8.31 33.52 0.42
N VAL A 33 7.84 34.36 -0.49
CA VAL A 33 7.45 35.76 -0.21
C VAL A 33 5.96 35.90 -0.36
N PHE A 34 5.29 36.41 0.67
CA PHE A 34 3.87 36.74 0.67
C PHE A 34 3.69 38.21 1.05
N CYS A 35 3.03 38.97 0.18
CA CYS A 35 2.81 40.42 0.35
C CYS A 35 1.33 40.73 0.12
N THR A 36 0.77 41.57 0.98
CA THR A 36 -0.59 42.12 0.88
C THR A 36 -0.55 43.60 1.23
N GLU A 37 -1.70 44.27 1.17
CA GLU A 37 -1.78 45.71 1.44
C GLU A 37 -1.22 46.12 2.81
N ASN A 38 -1.41 45.31 3.86
CA ASN A 38 -1.03 45.68 5.23
C ASN A 38 -0.03 44.71 5.88
N TYR A 39 0.43 43.69 5.15
CA TYR A 39 1.18 42.59 5.74
C TYR A 39 2.19 42.00 4.78
N LEU A 40 3.41 41.80 5.29
CA LEU A 40 4.53 41.20 4.58
C LEU A 40 5.08 40.03 5.38
N LYS A 41 5.22 38.88 4.71
CA LYS A 41 5.79 37.66 5.26
C LYS A 41 6.83 37.09 4.31
N VAL A 42 7.96 36.71 4.86
CA VAL A 42 9.04 36.05 4.12
C VAL A 42 9.48 34.82 4.89
N ASN A 43 9.29 33.66 4.29
CA ASN A 43 9.65 32.37 4.88
C ASN A 43 10.84 31.79 4.12
N PHE A 44 11.95 31.56 4.81
CA PHE A 44 13.15 30.97 4.23
C PHE A 44 13.78 30.02 5.28
N PRO A 45 13.42 28.72 5.25
CA PRO A 45 13.74 27.80 6.35
C PRO A 45 15.23 27.80 6.73
N PRO A 46 15.58 27.85 8.04
CA PRO A 46 14.69 27.79 9.22
C PRO A 46 14.11 29.14 9.67
N PHE A 47 14.28 30.22 8.92
CA PHE A 47 13.95 31.58 9.32
C PHE A 47 12.58 32.06 8.82
N LEU A 48 11.96 32.96 9.58
CA LEU A 48 10.71 33.63 9.23
C LEU A 48 10.82 35.12 9.55
N PHE A 49 10.43 35.96 8.58
CA PHE A 49 10.21 37.38 8.78
C PHE A 49 8.72 37.69 8.61
N GLU A 50 8.19 38.49 9.52
CA GLU A 50 6.78 38.90 9.54
C GLU A 50 6.69 40.36 9.98
N ALA A 51 5.98 41.18 9.19
CA ALA A 51 5.76 42.58 9.49
C ALA A 51 4.35 43.02 9.09
N PHE A 52 3.62 43.59 10.04
CA PHE A 52 2.40 44.36 9.80
C PHE A 52 2.80 45.79 9.45
N LEU A 53 2.55 46.21 8.21
CA LEU A 53 2.97 47.52 7.71
C LEU A 53 2.20 48.65 8.42
N TYR A 54 2.85 49.79 8.60
CA TYR A 54 2.25 50.96 9.27
C TYR A 54 1.00 51.50 8.55
N ALA A 55 1.01 51.48 7.21
CA ALA A 55 -0.07 51.97 6.36
C ALA A 55 -0.20 51.09 5.10
N PRO A 56 -1.35 51.12 4.41
CA PRO A 56 -1.58 50.27 3.25
C PRO A 56 -0.64 50.62 2.08
N ILE A 57 -0.05 49.57 1.50
CA ILE A 57 0.74 49.63 0.28
C ILE A 57 -0.08 49.16 -0.92
N ASP A 58 0.34 49.60 -2.10
CA ASP A 58 -0.15 49.09 -3.38
C ASP A 58 0.62 47.80 -3.71
N ASP A 59 -0.02 46.66 -3.50
CA ASP A 59 0.55 45.34 -3.70
C ASP A 59 0.86 45.06 -5.19
N ALA A 60 0.07 45.60 -6.11
CA ALA A 60 0.23 45.42 -7.55
C ALA A 60 1.48 46.11 -8.12
N SER A 61 1.84 47.28 -7.60
CA SER A 61 3.03 48.03 -8.07
C SER A 61 4.31 47.71 -7.29
N SER A 62 4.17 47.12 -6.10
CA SER A 62 5.28 46.74 -5.23
C SER A 62 6.11 45.59 -5.82
N LYS A 63 7.43 45.62 -5.62
CA LYS A 63 8.38 44.67 -6.20
C LYS A 63 9.32 44.10 -5.16
N ALA A 64 9.67 42.83 -5.30
CA ALA A 64 10.72 42.18 -4.52
C ALA A 64 11.84 41.72 -5.45
N LYS A 65 13.08 42.02 -5.11
CA LYS A 65 14.29 41.55 -5.81
C LYS A 65 15.10 40.71 -4.86
N ILE A 66 15.42 39.49 -5.27
CA ILE A 66 16.26 38.57 -4.50
C ILE A 66 17.61 38.46 -5.20
N GLY A 67 18.71 38.77 -4.51
CA GLY A 67 20.06 38.67 -5.07
C GLY A 67 21.14 39.03 -4.05
N ASN A 68 22.35 38.49 -4.24
CA ASN A 68 23.51 38.73 -3.37
C ASN A 68 23.21 38.52 -1.88
N ASP A 69 22.65 37.35 -1.54
CA ASP A 69 22.28 36.95 -0.17
C ASP A 69 21.35 37.95 0.56
N THR A 70 20.60 38.77 -0.18
CA THR A 70 19.67 39.76 0.39
C THR A 70 18.38 39.84 -0.42
N ILE A 71 17.24 39.98 0.25
CA ILE A 71 15.96 40.34 -0.37
C ILE A 71 15.75 41.83 -0.20
N VAL A 72 15.54 42.54 -1.30
CA VAL A 72 15.22 43.97 -1.32
C VAL A 72 13.80 44.15 -1.82
N PHE A 73 12.93 44.67 -0.96
CA PHE A 73 11.57 45.08 -1.29
C PHE A 73 11.53 46.55 -1.65
N THR A 74 10.75 46.88 -2.68
CA THR A 74 10.33 48.23 -3.04
C THR A 74 8.80 48.26 -2.96
N LEU A 75 8.28 48.73 -1.83
CA LEU A 75 6.86 48.78 -1.53
C LEU A 75 6.34 50.20 -1.81
N TYR A 76 5.32 50.36 -2.64
CA TYR A 76 4.73 51.67 -2.92
C TYR A 76 3.57 51.96 -1.98
N LYS A 77 3.55 53.14 -1.36
CA LYS A 77 2.51 53.54 -0.42
C LYS A 77 1.25 53.96 -1.19
N LYS A 78 0.06 53.56 -0.74
CA LYS A 78 -1.20 54.09 -1.30
C LYS A 78 -1.37 55.59 -1.00
N GLU A 79 -0.90 56.01 0.17
CA GLU A 79 -0.90 57.41 0.60
C GLU A 79 0.52 57.93 0.77
N ALA A 80 0.79 59.12 0.27
CA ALA A 80 2.13 59.72 0.27
C ALA A 80 2.50 60.31 1.65
N VAL A 81 2.68 59.44 2.66
CA VAL A 81 2.93 59.81 4.07
C VAL A 81 4.26 59.21 4.54
N MET A 82 5.04 59.96 5.33
CA MET A 82 6.26 59.45 5.98
C MET A 82 5.88 58.58 7.17
N TRP A 83 6.43 57.36 7.25
CA TRP A 83 6.12 56.41 8.33
C TRP A 83 7.08 56.63 9.50
N GLU A 84 6.59 56.67 10.73
CA GLU A 84 7.46 56.78 11.92
C GLU A 84 8.13 55.44 12.24
N THR A 85 7.46 54.33 11.95
CA THR A 85 7.93 52.96 12.14
C THR A 85 7.58 52.10 10.92
N LEU A 86 8.37 51.06 10.63
CA LEU A 86 8.07 50.13 9.52
C LEU A 86 6.84 49.28 9.85
N SER A 87 6.78 48.81 11.09
CA SER A 87 5.70 48.00 11.60
C SER A 87 4.94 48.71 12.69
N MET A 88 3.62 48.48 12.75
CA MET A 88 2.81 48.93 13.87
C MET A 88 3.31 48.20 15.12
N SER A 89 4.06 48.88 15.99
CA SER A 89 4.43 48.30 17.27
C SER A 89 3.14 48.13 18.08
N SER A 90 2.77 46.88 18.33
CA SER A 90 1.82 46.50 19.36
C SER A 90 2.44 46.74 20.75
N GLU A 91 2.87 47.96 21.02
CA GLU A 91 3.10 48.47 22.36
C GLU A 91 2.00 49.49 22.65
N ARG A 92 0.76 49.00 22.66
CA ARG A 92 -0.24 49.57 23.55
C ARG A 92 -0.35 48.63 24.73
N ASN A 93 0.19 49.12 25.83
CA ASN A 93 -0.11 48.70 27.18
C ASN A 93 -1.52 48.13 27.29
N SER A 94 -1.60 46.97 27.93
CA SER A 94 -2.82 46.52 28.58
C SER A 94 -3.44 47.69 29.34
N GLU A 95 -4.75 47.85 29.15
CA GLU A 95 -5.66 48.82 29.77
C GLU A 95 -6.22 49.88 28.81
N ASN A 96 -7.54 49.74 28.58
CA ASN A 96 -8.48 50.74 28.08
C ASN A 96 -8.58 50.94 26.55
N ILE A 97 -9.09 49.91 25.87
CA ILE A 97 -9.56 49.98 24.46
C ILE A 97 -11.06 50.36 24.33
N PHE A 98 -11.80 50.50 25.44
CA PHE A 98 -13.22 50.85 25.39
C PHE A 98 -13.53 52.22 26.03
N LEU A 99 -13.02 53.31 25.45
CA LEU A 99 -13.77 54.57 25.39
C LEU A 99 -13.14 55.55 24.39
N GLY A 100 -13.56 55.45 23.12
CA GLY A 100 -13.15 56.39 22.08
C GLY A 100 -14.16 56.38 20.94
N LYS A 101 -15.25 57.15 21.12
CA LYS A 101 -16.29 57.57 20.15
C LYS A 101 -16.14 56.97 18.74
N LEU A 102 -16.77 55.81 18.51
CA LEU A 102 -17.12 55.37 17.16
C LEU A 102 -18.41 56.10 16.77
N LYS A 103 -18.32 56.86 15.67
CA LYS A 103 -19.45 57.51 15.01
C LYS A 103 -20.52 56.47 14.70
N GLU A 104 -21.76 56.82 15.00
CA GLU A 104 -22.96 56.08 14.60
C GLU A 104 -23.11 56.11 13.08
N ASP A 105 -22.34 55.27 12.38
CA ASP A 105 -22.59 54.99 10.98
C ASP A 105 -23.49 53.76 10.88
N CYS A 106 -24.79 54.05 10.89
CA CYS A 106 -25.93 53.28 10.37
C CYS A 106 -25.67 51.79 10.09
N ILE A 107 -26.00 50.94 11.07
CA ILE A 107 -26.09 49.49 10.85
C ILE A 107 -27.22 49.25 9.83
N PRO A 108 -26.95 48.63 8.67
CA PRO A 108 -28.01 48.30 7.71
C PRO A 108 -28.97 47.29 8.32
N ALA A 109 -30.26 47.43 8.03
CA ALA A 109 -31.32 46.61 8.61
C ALA A 109 -31.03 45.10 8.44
N PRO A 110 -31.31 44.26 9.45
CA PRO A 110 -31.12 42.81 9.35
C PRO A 110 -31.86 42.25 8.14
N ARG A 111 -31.18 41.44 7.32
CA ARG A 111 -31.81 40.78 6.17
C ARG A 111 -32.96 39.89 6.65
N SER A 112 -34.06 39.88 5.90
CA SER A 112 -35.26 39.09 6.22
C SER A 112 -34.94 37.60 6.31
N VAL A 113 -35.53 36.92 7.30
CA VAL A 113 -35.35 35.47 7.51
C VAL A 113 -35.88 34.71 6.29
N GLY A 114 -35.03 33.91 5.65
CA GLY A 114 -35.39 33.06 4.52
C GLY A 114 -34.89 31.64 4.73
N ASN A 115 -35.73 30.64 4.40
CA ASN A 115 -35.33 29.24 4.45
C ASN A 115 -34.38 28.93 3.29
N ILE A 116 -33.11 28.72 3.60
CA ILE A 116 -32.10 28.26 2.65
C ILE A 116 -32.26 26.74 2.51
N LYS A 117 -32.57 26.26 1.30
CA LYS A 117 -32.50 24.81 1.01
C LYS A 117 -31.04 24.39 0.99
N ILE A 118 -30.62 23.69 2.05
CA ILE A 118 -29.30 23.07 2.14
C ILE A 118 -29.38 21.75 1.38
N ASN A 119 -28.83 21.72 0.17
CA ASN A 119 -28.60 20.46 -0.52
C ASN A 119 -27.24 19.92 -0.07
N PHE A 120 -27.26 18.92 0.79
CA PHE A 120 -26.06 18.21 1.19
C PHE A 120 -25.52 17.42 -0.01
N THR A 121 -24.31 17.77 -0.45
CA THR A 121 -23.56 16.90 -1.34
C THR A 121 -23.28 15.58 -0.59
N PRO A 122 -23.66 14.42 -1.16
CA PRO A 122 -23.40 13.15 -0.50
C PRO A 122 -21.88 13.03 -0.30
N ARG A 123 -21.46 12.81 0.95
CA ARG A 123 -20.07 12.52 1.29
C ARG A 123 -19.73 11.13 0.77
N VAL A 124 -19.42 11.02 -0.52
CA VAL A 124 -18.74 9.85 -1.06
C VAL A 124 -17.26 10.10 -0.84
N PHE A 125 -16.76 9.72 0.33
CA PHE A 125 -15.34 9.40 0.40
C PHE A 125 -15.17 8.16 -0.47
N PRO A 126 -14.35 8.18 -1.54
CA PRO A 126 -13.86 6.96 -2.13
C PRO A 126 -12.91 6.36 -1.10
N THR A 127 -13.46 5.81 -0.02
CA THR A 127 -12.76 4.78 0.74
C THR A 127 -12.48 3.74 -0.31
N ALA A 128 -11.20 3.51 -0.64
CA ALA A 128 -10.83 2.35 -1.43
C ALA A 128 -11.59 1.19 -0.80
N LEU A 129 -12.55 0.62 -1.53
CA LEU A 129 -13.27 -0.56 -1.06
C LEU A 129 -12.15 -1.53 -0.71
N ARG A 130 -11.91 -1.72 0.60
CA ARG A 130 -11.18 -2.90 1.04
C ARG A 130 -12.07 -4.01 0.53
N GLU A 131 -11.72 -4.56 -0.62
CA GLU A 131 -12.45 -5.67 -1.23
C GLU A 131 -12.60 -6.69 -0.11
N SER A 132 -13.83 -6.81 0.38
CA SER A 132 -14.10 -7.65 1.52
C SER A 132 -13.97 -9.06 1.01
N LYS A 133 -12.87 -9.74 1.37
CA LYS A 133 -12.62 -11.14 1.02
C LYS A 133 -13.59 -12.12 1.70
N VAL A 134 -14.53 -11.60 2.49
CA VAL A 134 -15.53 -12.38 3.23
C VAL A 134 -16.35 -13.28 2.29
N ALA A 135 -16.75 -12.80 1.10
CA ALA A 135 -17.50 -13.63 0.16
C ALA A 135 -16.68 -14.83 -0.35
N GLU A 136 -15.39 -14.61 -0.64
CA GLU A 136 -14.46 -15.67 -1.05
C GLU A 136 -14.20 -16.66 0.11
N GLU A 137 -14.07 -16.15 1.33
CA GLU A 137 -13.90 -16.95 2.55
C GLU A 137 -15.14 -17.82 2.83
N GLU A 138 -16.34 -17.25 2.71
CA GLU A 138 -17.61 -17.97 2.86
C GLU A 138 -17.78 -19.04 1.77
N GLU A 139 -17.48 -18.72 0.52
CA GLU A 139 -17.51 -19.69 -0.59
C GLU A 139 -16.50 -20.83 -0.34
N TRP A 140 -15.29 -20.51 0.12
CA TRP A 140 -14.29 -21.50 0.48
C TRP A 140 -14.75 -22.42 1.62
N LEU A 141 -15.38 -21.88 2.66
CA LEU A 141 -15.96 -22.65 3.76
C LEU A 141 -17.10 -23.56 3.27
N HIS A 142 -17.98 -23.04 2.41
CA HIS A 142 -19.06 -23.82 1.81
C HIS A 142 -18.51 -24.97 0.97
N LYS A 143 -17.52 -24.71 0.10
CA LYS A 143 -16.86 -25.72 -0.73
C LYS A 143 -16.20 -26.82 0.10
N GLN A 144 -15.55 -26.48 1.21
CA GLN A 144 -14.99 -27.47 2.13
C GLN A 144 -16.09 -28.30 2.82
N ALA A 145 -17.18 -27.67 3.24
CA ALA A 145 -18.31 -28.39 3.84
C ALA A 145 -18.99 -29.34 2.85
N GLU A 146 -19.18 -28.90 1.60
CA GLU A 146 -19.67 -29.76 0.52
C GLU A 146 -18.73 -30.92 0.22
N ALA A 147 -17.42 -30.66 0.20
CA ALA A 147 -16.42 -31.72 0.02
C ALA A 147 -16.57 -32.77 1.11
N ARG A 148 -16.68 -32.36 2.39
CA ARG A 148 -16.87 -33.32 3.51
C ARG A 148 -18.17 -34.11 3.41
N LYS A 149 -19.23 -33.54 2.85
CA LYS A 149 -20.52 -34.23 2.65
C LYS A 149 -20.52 -35.18 1.44
N ALA A 150 -19.76 -34.87 0.39
CA ALA A 150 -19.73 -35.62 -0.86
C ALA A 150 -18.86 -36.88 -0.78
N MET A 151 -19.20 -37.81 0.12
CA MET A 151 -18.55 -39.12 0.22
C MET A 151 -19.29 -40.15 -0.63
N ASN A 152 -18.56 -40.77 -1.58
CA ASN A 152 -19.09 -41.88 -2.37
C ASN A 152 -18.84 -43.20 -1.62
N THR A 153 -19.83 -43.68 -0.87
CA THR A 153 -19.72 -44.90 -0.05
C THR A 153 -19.93 -46.20 -0.84
N ASP A 154 -20.46 -46.13 -2.06
CA ASP A 154 -21.00 -47.28 -2.80
C ASP A 154 -20.02 -47.90 -3.81
N ILE A 155 -18.71 -47.80 -3.54
CA ILE A 155 -17.68 -48.31 -4.45
C ILE A 155 -17.33 -49.77 -4.05
N PRO A 156 -17.37 -50.76 -4.99
CA PRO A 156 -17.19 -52.18 -4.68
C PRO A 156 -15.89 -52.55 -3.96
N GLU A 157 -14.79 -51.84 -4.23
CA GLU A 157 -13.47 -52.06 -3.61
C GLU A 157 -13.45 -51.70 -2.10
N PHE A 158 -14.47 -50.99 -1.61
CA PHE A 158 -14.61 -50.61 -0.20
C PHE A 158 -15.54 -51.52 0.58
N ARG A 159 -16.06 -52.59 -0.04
CA ARG A 159 -16.93 -53.56 0.63
C ARG A 159 -16.19 -54.36 1.72
N ASP A 160 -14.90 -54.58 1.52
CA ASP A 160 -14.03 -55.35 2.42
C ASP A 160 -13.28 -54.47 3.44
N LEU A 161 -13.38 -53.15 3.32
CA LEU A 161 -12.75 -52.17 4.22
C LEU A 161 -13.65 -51.89 5.43
N LYS A 162 -13.05 -51.74 6.61
CA LYS A 162 -13.80 -51.40 7.84
C LYS A 162 -14.46 -50.02 7.70
N GLU A 163 -15.53 -49.80 8.45
CA GLU A 163 -16.29 -48.54 8.40
C GLU A 163 -15.42 -47.30 8.72
N ASP A 164 -14.43 -47.45 9.61
CA ASP A 164 -13.42 -46.43 9.91
C ASP A 164 -12.49 -46.12 8.71
N GLU A 165 -12.23 -47.12 7.86
CA GLU A 165 -11.36 -47.00 6.68
C GLU A 165 -12.07 -46.33 5.49
N LYS A 166 -13.39 -46.14 5.58
CA LYS A 166 -14.20 -45.39 4.61
C LYS A 166 -14.16 -43.88 4.83
N ASN A 167 -13.42 -43.40 5.83
CA ASN A 167 -13.20 -41.96 6.00
C ASN A 167 -12.02 -41.48 5.12
N PRO A 168 -12.21 -40.48 4.23
CA PRO A 168 -11.13 -39.92 3.41
C PRO A 168 -9.99 -39.34 4.26
N GLU A 169 -10.27 -38.86 5.47
CA GLU A 169 -9.24 -38.33 6.38
C GLU A 169 -8.35 -39.44 6.93
N TRP A 170 -8.92 -40.62 7.20
CA TRP A 170 -8.17 -41.78 7.64
C TRP A 170 -7.23 -42.29 6.54
N LEU A 171 -7.72 -42.38 5.30
CA LEU A 171 -6.89 -42.79 4.15
C LEU A 171 -5.79 -41.76 3.84
N LYS A 172 -6.08 -40.47 3.97
CA LYS A 172 -5.08 -39.41 3.89
C LYS A 172 -3.97 -39.63 4.92
N GLU A 173 -4.33 -39.89 6.17
CA GLU A 173 -3.37 -40.09 7.25
C GLU A 173 -2.55 -41.38 7.07
N LYS A 174 -3.18 -42.45 6.57
CA LYS A 174 -2.49 -43.67 6.17
C LYS A 174 -1.47 -43.40 5.05
N GLY A 175 -1.86 -42.63 4.04
CA GLY A 175 -0.96 -42.19 2.97
C GLY A 175 0.21 -41.35 3.50
N ASN A 176 -0.03 -40.45 4.47
CA ASN A 176 1.02 -39.66 5.10
C ASN A 176 2.03 -40.53 5.86
N LYS A 177 1.55 -41.55 6.59
CA LYS A 177 2.42 -42.51 7.29
C LYS A 177 3.28 -43.29 6.31
N LEU A 178 2.68 -43.79 5.22
CA LEU A 178 3.41 -44.51 4.17
C LEU A 178 4.43 -43.62 3.45
N PHE A 179 4.11 -42.35 3.24
CA PHE A 179 5.05 -41.37 2.71
C PHE A 179 6.23 -41.14 3.66
N ALA A 180 5.99 -41.09 4.96
CA ALA A 180 7.03 -40.97 5.97
C ALA A 180 7.92 -42.21 6.07
N THR A 181 7.40 -43.41 5.76
CA THR A 181 8.20 -44.64 5.63
C THR A 181 8.85 -44.81 4.25
N GLU A 182 8.82 -43.76 3.41
CA GLU A 182 9.37 -43.73 2.04
C GLU A 182 8.73 -44.73 1.06
N ASP A 183 7.60 -45.34 1.42
CA ASP A 183 6.87 -46.25 0.54
C ASP A 183 5.88 -45.45 -0.32
N TYR A 184 6.42 -44.79 -1.34
CA TYR A 184 5.66 -43.88 -2.20
C TYR A 184 4.60 -44.59 -3.05
N LEU A 185 4.82 -45.86 -3.43
CA LEU A 185 3.86 -46.62 -4.23
C LEU A 185 2.63 -47.00 -3.40
N ALA A 186 2.85 -47.50 -2.17
CA ALA A 186 1.76 -47.78 -1.25
C ALA A 186 1.00 -46.49 -0.88
N ALA A 187 1.72 -45.37 -0.68
CA ALA A 187 1.11 -44.07 -0.43
C ALA A 187 0.21 -43.61 -1.58
N ILE A 188 0.65 -43.76 -2.84
CA ILE A 188 -0.16 -43.44 -4.03
C ILE A 188 -1.45 -44.27 -4.06
N ASN A 189 -1.38 -45.57 -3.74
CA ASN A 189 -2.57 -46.43 -3.69
C ASN A 189 -3.56 -45.97 -2.62
N ALA A 190 -3.06 -45.60 -1.43
CA ALA A 190 -3.90 -45.04 -0.37
C ALA A 190 -4.56 -43.72 -0.79
N TYR A 191 -3.82 -42.81 -1.43
CA TYR A 191 -4.39 -41.56 -1.95
C TYR A 191 -5.36 -41.79 -3.11
N ASN A 192 -5.12 -42.77 -3.99
CA ASN A 192 -6.05 -43.14 -5.05
C ASN A 192 -7.40 -43.61 -4.49
N LEU A 193 -7.37 -44.45 -3.45
CA LEU A 193 -8.59 -44.85 -2.75
C LEU A 193 -9.28 -43.64 -2.11
N ALA A 194 -8.52 -42.76 -1.44
CA ALA A 194 -9.09 -41.54 -0.83
C ALA A 194 -9.77 -40.64 -1.88
N ILE A 195 -9.17 -40.49 -3.06
CA ILE A 195 -9.70 -39.68 -4.17
C ILE A 195 -10.96 -40.31 -4.77
N ARG A 196 -11.04 -41.66 -4.84
CA ARG A 196 -12.23 -42.37 -5.29
C ARG A 196 -13.41 -42.14 -4.35
N LEU A 197 -13.17 -42.12 -3.03
CA LEU A 197 -14.20 -41.76 -2.05
C LEU A 197 -14.58 -40.29 -2.14
N ASN A 198 -13.60 -39.40 -2.27
CA ASN A 198 -13.82 -37.96 -2.30
C ASN A 198 -12.80 -37.25 -3.20
N ASN A 199 -13.28 -36.81 -4.37
CA ASN A 199 -12.47 -36.10 -5.36
C ASN A 199 -12.43 -34.57 -5.14
N LYS A 200 -13.10 -34.05 -4.12
CA LYS A 200 -13.17 -32.60 -3.84
C LYS A 200 -12.11 -32.12 -2.85
N ILE A 201 -11.29 -33.00 -2.28
CA ILE A 201 -10.27 -32.64 -1.29
C ILE A 201 -8.93 -32.33 -2.00
N PRO A 202 -8.47 -31.06 -2.03
CA PRO A 202 -7.23 -30.68 -2.74
C PRO A 202 -5.97 -31.27 -2.12
N LEU A 203 -5.95 -31.48 -0.80
CA LEU A 203 -4.77 -32.03 -0.11
C LEU A 203 -4.40 -33.44 -0.57
N LEU A 204 -5.38 -34.25 -1.01
CA LEU A 204 -5.12 -35.61 -1.50
C LEU A 204 -4.30 -35.59 -2.78
N TYR A 205 -4.69 -34.76 -3.75
CA TYR A 205 -3.95 -34.54 -4.99
C TYR A 205 -2.57 -33.96 -4.71
N LEU A 206 -2.50 -32.98 -3.80
CA LEU A 206 -1.25 -32.34 -3.44
C LEU A 206 -0.24 -33.38 -2.89
N ASN A 207 -0.67 -34.24 -1.97
CA ASN A 207 0.20 -35.28 -1.39
C ASN A 207 0.53 -36.39 -2.39
N ARG A 208 -0.41 -36.78 -3.26
CA ARG A 208 -0.15 -37.72 -4.37
C ARG A 208 0.89 -37.17 -5.34
N ALA A 209 0.83 -35.89 -5.68
CA ALA A 209 1.83 -35.21 -6.51
C ALA A 209 3.24 -35.26 -5.89
N ALA A 210 3.36 -35.12 -4.58
CA ALA A 210 4.65 -35.25 -3.89
C ALA A 210 5.23 -36.67 -4.00
N CYS A 211 4.38 -37.70 -3.92
CA CYS A 211 4.80 -39.08 -4.15
C CYS A 211 5.26 -39.28 -5.60
N HIS A 212 4.52 -38.72 -6.56
CA HIS A 212 4.87 -38.80 -7.97
C HIS A 212 6.21 -38.10 -8.29
N LEU A 213 6.49 -36.95 -7.68
CA LEU A 213 7.80 -36.30 -7.79
C LEU A 213 8.94 -37.19 -7.28
N LYS A 214 8.76 -37.84 -6.13
CA LYS A 214 9.77 -38.77 -5.57
C LYS A 214 10.00 -39.99 -6.47
N LEU A 215 8.96 -40.46 -7.14
CA LEU A 215 9.04 -41.56 -8.11
C LEU A 215 9.40 -41.11 -9.55
N LYS A 216 9.71 -39.83 -9.78
CA LYS A 216 9.98 -39.25 -11.12
C LYS A 216 8.85 -39.42 -12.14
N ASN A 217 7.61 -39.56 -11.68
CA ASN A 217 6.41 -39.58 -12.51
C ASN A 217 5.94 -38.14 -12.79
N LEU A 218 6.73 -37.39 -13.56
CA LEU A 218 6.61 -35.94 -13.68
C LEU A 218 5.29 -35.47 -14.28
N HIS A 219 4.82 -36.11 -15.35
CA HIS A 219 3.54 -35.76 -15.98
C HIS A 219 2.36 -35.92 -15.03
N LYS A 220 2.32 -37.02 -14.26
CA LYS A 220 1.26 -37.25 -13.25
C LYS A 220 1.34 -36.25 -12.11
N ALA A 221 2.55 -35.85 -11.70
CA ALA A 221 2.73 -34.81 -10.68
C ALA A 221 2.19 -33.45 -11.15
N ILE A 222 2.35 -33.11 -12.44
CA ILE A 222 1.83 -31.87 -13.04
C ILE A 222 0.30 -31.90 -13.09
N GLU A 223 -0.29 -33.02 -13.52
CA GLU A 223 -1.74 -33.21 -13.58
C GLU A 223 -2.36 -33.06 -12.18
N ASP A 224 -1.80 -33.74 -11.18
CA ASP A 224 -2.27 -33.68 -9.79
C ASP A 224 -2.12 -32.29 -9.18
N SER A 225 -0.99 -31.63 -9.41
CA SER A 225 -0.76 -30.27 -8.90
C SER A 225 -1.70 -29.27 -9.55
N SER A 226 -2.00 -29.43 -10.85
CA SER A 226 -2.97 -28.59 -11.56
C SER A 226 -4.40 -28.82 -11.06
N LYS A 227 -4.78 -30.08 -10.83
CA LYS A 227 -6.08 -30.41 -10.23
C LYS A 227 -6.22 -29.86 -8.82
N ALA A 228 -5.16 -29.91 -8.02
CA ALA A 228 -5.15 -29.30 -6.69
C ALA A 228 -5.39 -27.78 -6.78
N LEU A 229 -4.72 -27.09 -7.70
CA LEU A 229 -4.92 -25.64 -7.91
C LEU A 229 -6.34 -25.28 -8.36
N GLU A 230 -6.95 -26.07 -9.25
CA GLU A 230 -8.37 -25.90 -9.64
C GLU A 230 -9.30 -25.99 -8.43
N LEU A 231 -9.06 -26.95 -7.53
CA LEU A 231 -9.86 -27.16 -6.32
C LEU A 231 -9.62 -26.08 -5.26
N LEU A 232 -8.44 -25.44 -5.24
CA LEU A 232 -8.05 -24.37 -4.31
C LEU A 232 -8.59 -22.98 -4.70
N THR A 233 -9.63 -22.94 -5.52
CA THR A 233 -10.43 -21.74 -5.81
C THR A 233 -11.64 -21.67 -4.86
N PRO A 234 -12.00 -20.50 -4.30
CA PRO A 234 -11.37 -19.17 -4.46
C PRO A 234 -10.05 -19.01 -3.68
N HIS A 235 -9.29 -17.95 -4.01
CA HIS A 235 -7.95 -17.71 -3.45
C HIS A 235 -8.01 -17.03 -2.07
N VAL A 236 -8.09 -17.85 -1.02
CA VAL A 236 -8.21 -17.38 0.37
C VAL A 236 -6.86 -17.44 1.09
N ALA A 237 -6.74 -16.73 2.22
CA ALA A 237 -5.56 -16.80 3.08
C ALA A 237 -5.33 -18.22 3.65
N ASP A 238 -6.41 -18.90 4.07
CA ASP A 238 -6.36 -20.25 4.63
C ASP A 238 -5.72 -21.28 3.69
N ASN A 239 -5.99 -21.16 2.39
CA ASN A 239 -5.51 -22.09 1.38
C ASN A 239 -4.22 -21.62 0.69
N ALA A 240 -3.67 -20.47 1.09
CA ALA A 240 -2.45 -19.89 0.53
C ALA A 240 -1.25 -20.86 0.59
N ASN A 241 -1.04 -21.51 1.74
CA ASN A 241 0.07 -22.46 1.90
C ASN A 241 -0.08 -23.69 0.98
N ALA A 242 -1.31 -24.21 0.83
CA ALA A 242 -1.59 -25.33 -0.06
C ALA A 242 -1.37 -24.94 -1.54
N ARG A 243 -1.81 -23.73 -1.94
CA ARG A 243 -1.59 -23.19 -3.30
C ARG A 243 -0.11 -23.00 -3.59
N MET A 244 0.64 -22.40 -2.66
CA MET A 244 2.09 -22.24 -2.77
C MET A 244 2.78 -23.60 -2.97
N LYS A 245 2.46 -24.61 -2.13
CA LYS A 245 2.99 -25.96 -2.28
C LYS A 245 2.63 -26.60 -3.62
N ALA A 246 1.42 -26.36 -4.14
CA ALA A 246 1.00 -26.89 -5.43
C ALA A 246 1.80 -26.26 -6.58
N HIS A 247 2.01 -24.94 -6.56
CA HIS A 247 2.87 -24.24 -7.52
C HIS A 247 4.31 -24.75 -7.45
N VAL A 248 4.90 -24.86 -6.25
CA VAL A 248 6.27 -25.38 -6.10
C VAL A 248 6.38 -26.81 -6.65
N ARG A 249 5.45 -27.71 -6.31
CA ARG A 249 5.47 -29.10 -6.81
C ARG A 249 5.34 -29.17 -8.33
N ARG A 250 4.45 -28.36 -8.92
CA ARG A 250 4.28 -28.29 -10.37
C ARG A 250 5.52 -27.70 -11.05
N GLY A 251 6.06 -26.62 -10.51
CA GLY A 251 7.28 -25.97 -10.98
C GLY A 251 8.48 -26.93 -10.93
N THR A 252 8.67 -27.67 -9.85
CA THR A 252 9.72 -28.69 -9.74
C THR A 252 9.56 -29.80 -10.77
N ALA A 253 8.32 -30.25 -11.03
CA ALA A 253 8.06 -31.23 -12.08
C ALA A 253 8.41 -30.69 -13.48
N PHE A 254 8.08 -29.43 -13.77
CA PHE A 254 8.45 -28.76 -15.02
C PHE A 254 9.96 -28.61 -15.18
N CYS A 255 10.67 -28.18 -14.14
CA CYS A 255 12.13 -28.08 -14.17
C CYS A 255 12.79 -29.44 -14.40
N GLN A 256 12.26 -30.52 -13.82
CA GLN A 256 12.76 -31.88 -14.07
C GLN A 256 12.44 -32.39 -15.49
N LEU A 257 11.44 -31.82 -16.17
CA LEU A 257 11.15 -32.03 -17.60
C LEU A 257 11.91 -31.07 -18.52
N GLU A 258 12.83 -30.26 -17.99
CA GLU A 258 13.56 -29.19 -18.70
C GLU A 258 12.69 -28.04 -19.22
N LEU A 259 11.44 -27.94 -18.75
CA LEU A 259 10.51 -26.85 -19.03
C LEU A 259 10.72 -25.71 -18.02
N TYR A 260 11.89 -25.08 -18.07
CA TYR A 260 12.32 -24.11 -17.07
C TYR A 260 11.50 -22.81 -17.08
N VAL A 261 10.95 -22.41 -18.23
CA VAL A 261 10.17 -21.16 -18.35
C VAL A 261 8.84 -21.31 -17.63
N GLU A 262 8.14 -22.41 -17.87
CA GLU A 262 6.90 -22.79 -17.19
C GLU A 262 7.15 -23.02 -15.70
N GLY A 263 8.26 -23.68 -15.36
CA GLY A 263 8.70 -23.85 -13.99
C GLY A 263 8.88 -22.52 -13.27
N LEU A 264 9.61 -21.56 -13.89
CA LEU A 264 9.83 -20.24 -13.31
C LEU A 264 8.51 -19.49 -13.06
N GLN A 265 7.56 -19.57 -13.99
CA GLN A 265 6.25 -18.94 -13.83
C GLN A 265 5.51 -19.47 -12.58
N ASP A 266 5.59 -20.77 -12.31
CA ASP A 266 5.02 -21.38 -11.10
C ASP A 266 5.76 -20.95 -9.83
N TYR A 267 7.09 -20.91 -9.85
CA TYR A 267 7.88 -20.40 -8.72
C TYR A 267 7.59 -18.93 -8.43
N GLU A 268 7.40 -18.09 -9.45
CA GLU A 268 7.00 -16.70 -9.29
C GLU A 268 5.57 -16.57 -8.74
N ALA A 269 4.64 -17.44 -9.16
CA ALA A 269 3.31 -17.51 -8.56
C ALA A 269 3.38 -17.92 -7.07
N ALA A 270 4.25 -18.86 -6.71
CA ALA A 270 4.50 -19.24 -5.32
C ALA A 270 5.08 -18.08 -4.49
N LEU A 271 6.05 -17.33 -5.04
CA LEU A 271 6.64 -16.14 -4.38
C LEU A 271 5.66 -14.99 -4.22
N LYS A 272 4.66 -14.85 -5.10
CA LYS A 272 3.57 -13.87 -4.91
C LYS A 272 2.70 -14.21 -3.71
N ILE A 273 2.59 -15.49 -3.34
CA ILE A 273 1.79 -15.94 -2.19
C ILE A 273 2.60 -15.82 -0.90
N ASP A 274 3.84 -16.33 -0.91
CA ASP A 274 4.77 -16.24 0.23
C ASP A 274 6.11 -15.64 -0.20
N PRO A 275 6.24 -14.30 -0.16
CA PRO A 275 7.47 -13.62 -0.54
C PRO A 275 8.63 -13.88 0.43
N ALA A 276 8.37 -14.34 1.66
CA ALA A 276 9.40 -14.49 2.69
C ALA A 276 10.14 -15.83 2.61
N ASN A 277 9.66 -16.78 1.79
CA ASN A 277 10.23 -18.11 1.71
C ASN A 277 11.54 -18.13 0.92
N LYS A 278 12.66 -18.11 1.67
CA LYS A 278 14.02 -18.17 1.12
C LYS A 278 14.29 -19.40 0.25
N ILE A 279 13.65 -20.55 0.52
CA ILE A 279 13.87 -21.78 -0.24
C ILE A 279 13.36 -21.58 -1.67
N VAL A 280 12.12 -21.10 -1.80
CA VAL A 280 11.48 -20.82 -3.09
C VAL A 280 12.20 -19.70 -3.84
N GLN A 281 12.72 -18.68 -3.13
CA GLN A 281 13.54 -17.63 -3.74
C GLN A 281 14.83 -18.19 -4.36
N ASN A 282 15.58 -18.98 -3.57
CA ASN A 282 16.82 -19.60 -4.04
C ASN A 282 16.57 -20.52 -5.24
N ASP A 283 15.50 -21.31 -5.21
CA ASP A 283 15.18 -22.21 -6.33
C ASP A 283 14.72 -21.43 -7.57
N ALA A 284 13.97 -20.32 -7.41
CA ALA A 284 13.64 -19.42 -8.52
C ALA A 284 14.89 -18.76 -9.14
N GLU A 285 15.86 -18.35 -8.31
CA GLU A 285 17.13 -17.80 -8.77
C GLU A 285 17.96 -18.82 -9.55
N LYS A 286 18.07 -20.07 -9.07
CA LYS A 286 18.70 -21.16 -9.83
C LYS A 286 18.05 -21.36 -11.19
N ILE A 287 16.71 -21.35 -11.24
CA ILE A 287 15.99 -21.51 -12.51
C ILE A 287 16.30 -20.34 -13.46
N ARG A 288 16.37 -19.10 -12.96
CA ARG A 288 16.78 -17.92 -13.76
C ARG A 288 18.21 -18.06 -14.29
N ASN A 289 19.15 -18.53 -13.47
CA ASN A 289 20.53 -18.77 -13.89
C ASN A 289 20.62 -19.84 -14.98
N ILE A 290 19.85 -20.92 -14.85
CA ILE A 290 19.77 -21.98 -15.86
C ILE A 290 19.23 -21.43 -17.19
N ILE A 291 18.17 -20.59 -17.14
CA ILE A 291 17.61 -19.95 -18.33
C ILE A 291 18.61 -18.98 -18.98
N GLN A 292 19.39 -18.25 -18.17
CA GLN A 292 20.44 -17.34 -18.64
C GLN A 292 21.71 -18.08 -19.11
N GLY A 293 21.83 -19.39 -18.85
CA GLY A 293 22.97 -20.21 -19.22
C GLY A 293 24.20 -20.01 -18.34
N THR A 294 24.07 -19.39 -17.17
CA THR A 294 25.18 -19.12 -16.24
C THR A 294 25.51 -20.31 -15.34
N GLU A 295 24.61 -21.28 -15.21
CA GLU A 295 24.72 -22.41 -14.29
C GLU A 295 24.36 -23.73 -14.98
N LEU A 296 25.06 -24.83 -14.62
CA LEU A 296 24.83 -26.15 -15.20
C LEU A 296 23.50 -26.73 -14.70
N LYS A 297 22.79 -27.47 -15.57
CA LYS A 297 21.53 -28.15 -15.25
C LYS A 297 21.70 -29.02 -13.99
N SER A 298 21.11 -28.60 -12.88
CA SER A 298 21.02 -29.39 -11.65
C SER A 298 19.56 -29.77 -11.40
N TYR A 299 19.33 -31.02 -11.00
CA TYR A 299 17.98 -31.58 -10.84
C TYR A 299 17.50 -31.56 -9.37
N ASP A 300 18.32 -31.02 -8.46
CA ASP A 300 18.09 -31.03 -7.02
C ASP A 300 17.47 -29.70 -6.56
N PHE A 301 16.19 -29.53 -6.87
CA PHE A 301 15.32 -28.51 -6.28
C PHE A 301 14.74 -29.07 -4.96
N LYS A 302 14.65 -28.25 -3.89
CA LYS A 302 14.38 -28.73 -2.52
C LYS A 302 12.93 -28.51 -2.07
#